data_AF-A0A1R3T997-F1
#
_entry.id   AF-A0A1R3T997-F1
#
_cell.length_a   1.000
_cell.length_b   1.000
_cell.length_c   1.000
_cell.angle_alpha   90.00
_cell.angle_beta   90.00
_cell.angle_gamma   90.00
#
_symmetry.space_group_name_H-M   'P 1'
#
loop_
_entity.id
_entity.type
_entity.pdbx_description
1 polymer ?
#
loop_
_entity_poly.entity_id
_entity_poly.type
_entity_poly.pdbx_seq_one_letter_code
_entity_poly.pdbx_strand_id
1 'polypeptide(L)' 'MEYKVEINSLNNFKAWSGGLSTLNTVRERGGIDTLTTICEDLFSGNTPTDTQINDWLWFDTNFIYQALGYEDLLEG' A
#
# COMPACT_ATOMS: atom_id res chain seq x y z
N MET A 1 6.04 -3.02 26.52
CA MET A 1 5.04 -2.14 25.88
C MET A 1 5.35 -2.16 24.40
N GLU A 2 4.66 -3.01 23.65
CA GLU A 2 4.76 -3.02 22.19
C GLU A 2 3.99 -1.79 21.68
N TYR A 3 4.73 -0.79 21.22
CA TYR A 3 4.15 0.32 20.48
C TYR A 3 3.79 -0.22 19.10
N LYS A 4 2.55 -0.69 18.94
CA LYS A 4 1.97 -0.90 17.63
C LYS A 4 1.97 0.46 16.95
N VAL A 5 2.81 0.64 15.94
CA VAL A 5 2.64 1.75 15.02
C VAL A 5 1.34 1.44 14.29
N GLU A 6 0.24 2.00 14.76
CA GLU A 6 -0.99 2.04 13.99
C GLU A 6 -0.62 2.72 12.68
N ILE A 7 -0.74 1.99 11.56
CA ILE A 7 -0.63 2.55 10.22
C ILE A 7 -1.88 3.43 10.04
N ASN A 8 -1.90 4.58 10.72
CA ASN A 8 -3.06 5.47 10.80
C ASN A 8 -3.51 5.88 9.39
N SER A 9 -2.56 5.96 8.45
CA SER A 9 -2.84 6.06 7.02
C SER A 9 -1.56 5.94 6.20
N LEU A 10 -1.61 5.21 5.08
CA LEU A 10 -0.56 5.28 4.05
C LEU A 10 -0.50 6.63 3.33
N ASN A 11 -1.44 7.56 3.59
CA ASN A 11 -1.46 8.89 2.97
C ASN A 11 -0.19 9.70 3.26
N ASN A 12 0.43 9.49 4.42
CA ASN A 12 1.67 10.16 4.81
C ASN A 12 2.93 9.34 4.51
N PHE A 13 2.77 8.10 4.05
CA PHE A 13 3.89 7.24 3.69
C PHE A 13 4.61 7.81 2.47
N LYS A 14 5.94 7.88 2.53
CA LYS A 14 6.79 8.35 1.43
C LYS A 14 7.42 7.15 0.73
N ALA A 15 6.67 6.54 -0.18
CA ALA A 15 7.20 5.48 -1.03
C ALA A 15 8.28 6.01 -2.00
N TRP A 16 9.07 5.10 -2.55
CA TRP A 16 10.15 5.38 -3.50
C TRP A 16 10.15 4.36 -4.65
N SER A 17 10.89 4.69 -5.72
CA SER A 17 11.02 3.84 -6.91
C SER A 17 9.64 3.38 -7.45
N GLY A 18 9.43 2.08 -7.68
CA GLY A 18 8.16 1.59 -8.22
C GLY A 18 6.99 1.70 -7.25
N GLY A 19 7.22 1.56 -5.94
CA GLY A 19 6.18 1.71 -4.92
C GLY A 19 5.59 3.13 -4.87
N LEU A 20 6.39 4.15 -5.24
CA LEU A 20 5.91 5.53 -5.38
C LEU A 20 4.86 5.67 -6.49
N SER A 21 5.05 4.98 -7.63
CA SER A 21 4.09 5.02 -8.73
C SER A 21 2.74 4.48 -8.27
N THR A 22 2.74 3.29 -7.67
CA THR A 22 1.54 2.63 -7.14
C THR A 22 0.85 3.49 -6.11
N LEU A 23 1.59 3.99 -5.11
CA LEU A 23 1.01 4.83 -4.06
C LEU A 23 0.37 6.11 -4.63
N ASN A 24 1.05 6.80 -5.56
CA ASN A 24 0.51 8.00 -6.18
C ASN A 24 -0.78 7.71 -6.95
N THR A 25 -0.81 6.67 -7.76
CA THR A 25 -2.01 6.27 -8.49
C THR A 25 -3.18 5.98 -7.54
N VAL A 26 -2.93 5.29 -6.43
CA VAL A 26 -3.96 5.03 -5.43
C VAL A 26 -4.43 6.32 -4.75
N ARG A 27 -3.52 7.26 -4.45
CA ARG A 27 -3.86 8.59 -3.90
C ARG A 27 -4.74 9.39 -4.85
N GLU A 28 -4.37 9.44 -6.12
CA GLU A 28 -5.09 10.19 -7.16
C GLU A 28 -6.52 9.67 -7.35
N ARG A 29 -6.71 8.35 -7.19
CA ARG A 29 -8.02 7.69 -7.29
C ARG A 29 -8.81 7.66 -5.97
N GLY A 30 -8.25 8.15 -4.87
CA GLY A 30 -8.89 8.17 -3.55
C GLY A 30 -8.97 6.80 -2.85
N GLY A 31 -8.20 5.80 -3.29
CA GLY A 31 -8.22 4.44 -2.74
C GLY A 31 -7.32 4.22 -1.51
N ILE A 32 -6.86 5.29 -0.86
CA ILE A 32 -5.85 5.20 0.21
C ILE A 32 -6.38 4.52 1.48
N ASP A 33 -7.65 4.74 1.83
CA ASP A 33 -8.29 4.04 2.94
C ASP A 33 -8.26 2.52 2.70
N THR A 34 -8.72 2.06 1.54
CA THR A 34 -8.71 0.64 1.18
C THR A 34 -7.30 0.07 1.14
N LEU A 35 -6.33 0.79 0.56
CA LEU A 35 -4.92 0.38 0.56
C LEU A 35 -4.35 0.25 1.97
N THR A 36 -4.71 1.17 2.87
CA THR A 36 -4.30 1.14 4.27
C THR A 36 -4.86 -0.12 4.95
N THR A 37 -6.15 -0.42 4.74
CA THR A 37 -6.76 -1.65 5.27
C THR A 37 -6.07 -2.92 4.75
N ILE A 38 -5.74 -2.97 3.45
CA ILE A 38 -5.02 -4.12 2.88
C ILE A 38 -3.63 -4.26 3.52
N CYS A 39 -2.91 -3.14 3.70
CA CYS A 39 -1.60 -3.14 4.35
C CYS A 39 -1.68 -3.62 5.81
N GLU A 40 -2.67 -3.14 6.57
CA GLU A 40 -2.92 -3.57 7.95
C GLU A 40 -3.25 -5.06 8.05
N ASP A 41 -4.02 -5.60 7.11
CA ASP A 41 -4.35 -7.03 7.03
C ASP A 41 -3.11 -7.87 6.68
N LEU A 42 -2.35 -7.44 5.67
CA LEU A 42 -1.16 -8.14 5.17
C LEU A 42 -0.04 -8.22 6.20
N PHE A 43 0.16 -7.14 6.97
CA PHE A 43 1.14 -7.08 8.05
C PHE A 43 0.51 -7.33 9.43
N SER A 44 -0.71 -7.87 9.48
CA SER A 44 -1.38 -8.14 10.74
C SER A 44 -0.49 -8.98 11.67
N GLY A 45 -0.32 -8.49 12.90
CA GLY A 45 0.53 -9.12 13.91
C GLY A 45 2.00 -8.70 13.91
N ASN A 46 2.46 -7.84 12.99
CA ASN A 46 3.79 -7.23 13.01
C ASN A 46 3.73 -5.75 12.64
N THR A 47 4.74 -4.97 13.08
CA THR A 47 4.94 -3.62 12.56
C THR A 47 5.88 -3.70 11.36
N PRO A 48 5.41 -3.48 10.12
CA PRO A 48 6.28 -3.53 8.95
C PRO A 48 7.26 -2.36 8.97
N THR A 49 8.45 -2.59 8.41
CA THR A 49 9.40 -1.51 8.13
C THR A 49 9.00 -0.75 6.87
N ASP A 50 9.46 0.50 6.74
CA ASP A 50 9.21 1.31 5.55
C ASP A 50 9.62 0.57 4.25
N THR A 51 10.74 -0.16 4.29
CA THR A 51 11.20 -0.95 3.14
C THR A 51 10.21 -2.07 2.79
N GLN A 52 9.64 -2.76 3.77
CA GLN A 52 8.66 -3.81 3.52
C GLN A 52 7.37 -3.25 2.90
N ILE A 53 6.90 -2.10 3.39
CA ILE A 53 5.74 -1.42 2.81
C ILE A 53 6.06 -1.01 1.37
N ASN A 54 7.23 -0.42 1.12
CA ASN A 54 7.62 0.01 -0.21
C ASN A 54 7.77 -1.16 -1.19
N ASP A 55 8.39 -2.25 -0.76
CA ASP A 55 8.59 -3.45 -1.58
C ASP A 55 7.24 -4.07 -1.93
N TRP A 56 6.31 -4.17 -0.97
CA TRP A 56 4.94 -4.62 -1.24
C TRP A 56 4.24 -3.70 -2.27
N LEU A 57 4.30 -2.38 -2.09
CA LEU A 57 3.73 -1.42 -3.05
C LEU A 57 4.33 -1.56 -4.45
N TRP A 58 5.60 -1.98 -4.55
CA TRP A 58 6.30 -2.10 -5.83
C TRP A 58 6.00 -3.46 -6.49
N PHE A 59 6.28 -4.56 -5.79
CA PHE A 59 6.24 -5.90 -6.36
C PHE A 59 4.81 -6.46 -6.47
N ASP A 60 3.90 -6.05 -5.59
CA ASP A 60 2.50 -6.52 -5.57
C ASP A 60 1.52 -5.50 -6.17
N THR A 61 2.00 -4.62 -7.05
CA THR A 61 1.19 -3.57 -7.71
C THR A 61 -0.08 -4.15 -8.37
N ASN A 62 0.03 -5.27 -9.08
CA ASN A 62 -1.11 -5.89 -9.74
C ASN A 62 -2.16 -6.39 -8.74
N PHE A 63 -1.73 -6.98 -7.63
CA PHE A 63 -2.63 -7.42 -6.56
C PHE A 63 -3.35 -6.21 -5.93
N ILE A 64 -2.60 -5.13 -5.65
CA ILE A 64 -3.15 -3.88 -5.12
C ILE A 64 -4.21 -3.31 -6.05
N TYR A 65 -3.91 -3.21 -7.35
CA TYR A 65 -4.85 -2.69 -8.34
C TYR A 65 -6.09 -3.57 -8.47
N GLN A 66 -5.93 -4.89 -8.47
CA GLN A 66 -7.07 -5.82 -8.48
C GLN A 66 -7.95 -5.65 -7.24
N ALA A 67 -7.35 -5.55 -6.04
CA ALA A 67 -8.08 -5.36 -4.79
C ALA A 67 -8.82 -4.01 -4.74
N LEU A 68 -8.30 -2.99 -5.42
CA LEU A 68 -8.91 -1.66 -5.55
C LEU A 68 -9.89 -1.55 -6.73
N GLY A 69 -10.01 -2.58 -7.56
CA GLY A 69 -10.85 -2.57 -8.76
C GLY A 69 -10.29 -1.73 -9.91
N TYR A 70 -8.98 -1.49 -9.95
CA TYR A 70 -8.29 -0.75 -11.02
C TYR A 70 -7.92 -1.68 -12.18
N GLU A 71 -8.92 -2.37 -12.71
CA GLU A 71 -8.74 -3.35 -13.80
C GLU A 71 -8.16 -2.70 -15.06
N ASP A 72 -8.40 -1.41 -15.26
CA ASP A 72 -7.86 -0.62 -16.38
C ASP A 72 -6.34 -0.41 -16.32
N LEU A 73 -5.73 -0.62 -15.15
CA LEU A 73 -4.29 -0.49 -14.92
C LEU A 73 -3.56 -1.83 -14.89
N LEU A 74 -4.27 -2.94 -14.93
CA LEU A 74 -3.67 -4.26 -15.00
C LEU A 74 -3.12 -4.44 -16.42
N GLU A 75 -1.80 -4.66 -16.53
CA GLU A 75 -1.21 -5.04 -17.82
C GLU A 75 -1.77 -6.42 -18.22
N GLY A 76 -2.50 -6.46 -19.33
CA GLY A 76 -3.11 -7.67 -19.89
C GLY A 76 -2.14 -8.58 -20.63
#